data_AF-A0A679I4Q2-F1
#
_entry.id   AF-A0A679I4Q2-F1
#
_cell.length_a   1.000
_cell.length_b   1.000
_cell.length_c   1.000
_cell.angle_alpha   90.00
_cell.angle_beta   90.00
_cell.angle_gamma   90.00
#
_symmetry.space_group_name_H-M   'P 1'
#
loop_
_entity.id
_entity.type
_entity.pdbx_description
1 polymer ?
#
loop_
_entity_poly.entity_id
_entity_poly.type
_entity_poly.pdbx_seq_one_letter_code
_entity_poly.pdbx_strand_id
1 'polypeptide(L)'
;MQADLQQTRSIRRVFRPLVGILIALSWSVLASAASIEVAGGKDVTFCETVAKLFGEPPAPPADLLKTVEWKPVELHGQGPKTRHCSSLDRAVFDFDNDGKLDLVVKTTFCMKGAPSDSFYVFPADSEVLEQTSWQDMTPLMATPDKFERTGGRYPLSSLPIAAGLAEKEPALRDAFMVHPFILDQKAYIALTDSRGTWTVIAKYLRGEQFEDQCYLKGGKK
;
A
#
# COMPACT_ATOMS: atom_id res chain seq x y z
N MET A 1 -79.22 45.16 -36.58
CA MET A 1 -78.27 45.13 -35.44
C MET A 1 -78.34 43.73 -34.86
N GLN A 2 -77.49 42.81 -35.34
CA GLN A 2 -76.23 42.39 -34.68
C GLN A 2 -76.49 41.92 -33.24
N ALA A 3 -76.14 40.70 -32.82
CA ALA A 3 -75.18 39.73 -33.34
C ALA A 3 -75.46 38.33 -32.75
N ASP A 4 -74.78 37.33 -33.32
CA ASP A 4 -74.19 36.16 -32.63
C ASP A 4 -75.13 35.11 -32.00
N LEU A 5 -74.84 33.80 -31.98
CA LEU A 5 -73.60 33.06 -32.22
C LEU A 5 -73.91 31.59 -32.62
N GLN A 6 -72.95 31.05 -33.36
CA GLN A 6 -72.67 29.69 -33.83
C GLN A 6 -73.11 28.50 -32.92
N GLN A 7 -73.70 27.41 -33.42
CA GLN A 7 -73.19 26.32 -34.30
C GLN A 7 -72.37 25.21 -33.59
N THR A 8 -72.98 24.01 -33.55
CA THR A 8 -72.41 22.65 -33.80
C THR A 8 -71.44 22.01 -32.78
N ARG A 9 -71.80 20.83 -32.20
CA ARG A 9 -71.51 19.44 -32.67
C ARG A 9 -69.98 19.17 -32.69
N SER A 10 -69.39 18.07 -32.21
CA SER A 10 -69.84 16.69 -31.99
C SER A 10 -68.61 15.79 -31.66
N ILE A 11 -68.87 14.55 -31.24
CA ILE A 11 -68.04 13.32 -31.40
C ILE A 11 -66.98 12.94 -30.33
N ARG A 12 -67.35 11.88 -29.60
CA ARG A 12 -66.65 10.61 -29.25
C ARG A 12 -65.12 10.60 -29.08
N ARG A 13 -64.62 9.97 -28.00
CA ARG A 13 -64.07 8.58 -27.97
C ARG A 13 -63.32 8.26 -26.67
N VAL A 14 -63.65 7.08 -26.15
CA VAL A 14 -62.86 6.10 -25.37
C VAL A 14 -61.33 6.31 -25.37
N PHE A 15 -60.67 6.25 -24.20
CA PHE A 15 -59.34 5.63 -24.07
C PHE A 15 -59.09 5.06 -22.66
N ARG A 16 -58.45 3.88 -22.67
CA ARG A 16 -58.12 2.93 -21.58
C ARG A 16 -56.96 3.41 -20.67
N PRO A 17 -56.75 2.77 -19.50
CA PRO A 17 -55.72 3.16 -18.54
C PRO A 17 -54.32 2.80 -19.06
N LEU A 18 -53.37 3.72 -18.90
CA LEU A 18 -51.96 3.50 -19.19
C LEU A 18 -51.29 2.92 -17.93
N VAL A 19 -50.98 1.63 -17.99
CA VAL A 19 -50.18 0.90 -16.99
C VAL A 19 -48.76 1.47 -17.03
N GLY A 20 -48.36 2.13 -15.94
CA GLY A 20 -46.99 2.61 -15.76
C GLY A 20 -46.06 1.48 -15.33
N ILE A 21 -45.14 1.10 -16.20
CA ILE A 21 -43.99 0.26 -15.87
C ILE A 21 -42.75 1.16 -15.87
N LEU A 22 -42.34 1.59 -14.69
CA LEU A 22 -41.04 2.22 -14.44
C LEU A 22 -40.01 1.11 -14.21
N ILE A 23 -39.27 0.75 -15.27
CA ILE A 23 -38.06 -0.07 -15.14
C ILE A 23 -36.95 0.88 -14.70
N ALA A 24 -36.70 0.94 -13.39
CA ALA A 24 -35.46 1.49 -12.86
C ALA A 24 -34.34 0.49 -13.17
N LEU A 25 -33.59 0.75 -14.24
CA LEU A 25 -32.30 0.12 -14.49
C LEU A 25 -31.33 0.59 -13.41
N SER A 26 -31.29 -0.12 -12.28
CA SER A 26 -30.20 -0.02 -11.33
C SER A 26 -28.97 -0.63 -12.00
N TRP A 27 -28.14 0.20 -12.61
CA TRP A 27 -26.77 -0.18 -12.94
C TRP A 27 -26.06 -0.53 -11.65
N SER A 28 -25.86 -1.83 -11.43
CA SER A 28 -24.88 -2.33 -10.49
C SER A 28 -23.52 -1.83 -10.95
N VAL A 29 -23.00 -0.77 -10.31
CA VAL A 29 -21.59 -0.46 -10.38
C VAL A 29 -20.88 -1.63 -9.71
N LEU A 30 -20.43 -2.59 -10.52
CA LEU A 30 -19.52 -3.63 -10.06
C LEU A 30 -18.21 -2.91 -9.73
N ALA A 31 -18.05 -2.55 -8.46
CA ALA A 31 -16.74 -2.31 -7.90
C ALA A 31 -15.96 -3.62 -8.07
N SER A 32 -15.11 -3.69 -9.08
CA SER A 32 -14.20 -4.81 -9.25
C SER A 32 -13.17 -4.70 -8.13
N ALA A 33 -13.41 -5.39 -7.02
CA ALA A 33 -12.46 -5.48 -5.92
C ALA A 33 -11.15 -6.03 -6.48
N ALA A 34 -10.05 -5.31 -6.27
CA ALA A 34 -8.73 -5.79 -6.64
C ALA A 34 -8.41 -7.00 -5.75
N SER A 35 -8.47 -8.22 -6.31
CA SER A 35 -8.11 -9.43 -5.58
C SER A 35 -6.59 -9.50 -5.40
N ILE A 36 -6.14 -9.85 -4.20
CA ILE A 36 -4.74 -10.18 -3.92
C ILE A 36 -4.61 -11.69 -3.94
N GLU A 37 -3.75 -12.21 -4.80
CA GLU A 37 -3.48 -13.65 -4.95
C GLU A 37 -2.12 -14.00 -4.34
N VAL A 38 -2.06 -15.12 -3.61
CA VAL A 38 -0.78 -15.69 -3.15
C VAL A 38 -0.09 -16.36 -4.33
N ALA A 39 1.00 -15.76 -4.81
CA ALA A 39 1.76 -16.26 -5.93
C ALA A 39 2.86 -17.25 -5.53
N GLY A 40 3.38 -17.14 -4.31
CA GLY A 40 4.40 -18.02 -3.75
C GLY A 40 4.55 -17.80 -2.25
N GLY A 41 5.02 -18.80 -1.52
CA GLY A 41 5.14 -18.70 -0.07
C GLY A 41 5.94 -19.84 0.56
N LYS A 42 6.64 -19.55 1.65
CA LYS A 42 7.26 -20.59 2.51
C LYS A 42 6.22 -21.36 3.31
N ASP A 43 5.23 -20.63 3.84
CA ASP A 43 4.10 -21.15 4.58
C ASP A 43 2.82 -20.59 3.95
N VAL A 44 2.03 -21.48 3.34
CA VAL A 44 0.83 -21.09 2.59
C VAL A 44 -0.23 -20.49 3.53
N THR A 45 -0.40 -21.04 4.73
CA THR A 45 -1.40 -20.54 5.70
C THR A 45 -1.03 -19.15 6.20
N PHE A 46 0.25 -18.92 6.48
CA PHE A 46 0.75 -17.57 6.78
C PHE A 46 0.50 -16.62 5.60
N CYS A 47 0.84 -17.01 4.38
CA CYS A 47 0.69 -16.14 3.21
C CYS A 47 -0.76 -15.83 2.87
N GLU A 48 -1.68 -16.78 3.03
CA GLU A 48 -3.12 -16.55 2.90
C GLU A 48 -3.64 -15.60 3.98
N THR A 49 -3.12 -15.72 5.20
CA THR A 49 -3.47 -14.81 6.30
C THR A 49 -3.04 -13.40 5.94
N VAL A 50 -1.78 -13.21 5.55
CA VAL A 50 -1.26 -11.91 5.14
C VAL A 50 -2.00 -11.38 3.91
N ALA A 51 -2.26 -12.18 2.88
CA ALA A 51 -3.01 -11.74 1.70
C ALA A 51 -4.40 -11.17 2.06
N LYS A 52 -5.08 -11.74 3.07
CA LYS A 52 -6.35 -11.21 3.58
C LYS A 52 -6.17 -9.87 4.31
N LEU A 53 -5.06 -9.65 5.00
CA LEU A 53 -4.75 -8.35 5.65
C LEU A 53 -4.57 -7.24 4.62
N PHE A 54 -3.98 -7.56 3.47
CA PHE A 54 -3.73 -6.60 2.39
C PHE A 54 -4.93 -6.45 1.44
N GLY A 55 -5.90 -7.38 1.47
CA GLY A 55 -7.14 -7.34 0.69
C GLY A 55 -8.24 -6.46 1.31
N GLU A 56 -9.30 -6.20 0.54
CA GLU A 56 -10.53 -5.54 1.03
C GLU A 56 -11.32 -6.44 2.03
N PRO A 57 -12.18 -5.86 2.91
CA PRO A 57 -12.39 -6.31 4.31
C PRO A 57 -13.15 -7.64 4.49
N PRO A 58 -13.11 -8.26 5.70
CA PRO A 58 -13.13 -7.59 7.02
C PRO A 58 -11.76 -7.20 7.57
N ALA A 59 -11.72 -6.09 8.30
CA ALA A 59 -10.54 -5.65 9.05
C ALA A 59 -10.08 -6.79 9.97
N PRO A 60 -8.78 -7.14 9.95
CA PRO A 60 -8.28 -8.18 10.82
C PRO A 60 -8.51 -7.83 12.28
N PRO A 61 -8.66 -8.84 13.15
CA PRO A 61 -8.62 -8.64 14.59
C PRO A 61 -7.42 -7.77 14.98
N ALA A 62 -7.67 -6.69 15.73
CA ALA A 62 -6.67 -5.67 16.08
C ALA A 62 -5.51 -6.22 16.94
N ASP A 63 -5.69 -7.40 17.52
CA ASP A 63 -4.68 -8.16 18.26
C ASP A 63 -3.69 -8.89 17.35
N LEU A 64 -4.08 -9.24 16.12
CA LEU A 64 -3.25 -9.97 15.17
C LEU A 64 -2.31 -9.06 14.37
N LEU A 65 -2.82 -7.92 13.88
CA LEU A 65 -2.04 -6.98 13.08
C LEU A 65 -1.89 -5.66 13.82
N LYS A 66 -0.65 -5.32 14.18
CA LYS A 66 -0.32 -3.99 14.70
C LYS A 66 0.44 -3.21 13.65
N THR A 67 -0.13 -2.08 13.25
CA THR A 67 0.59 -1.09 12.43
C THR A 67 1.65 -0.41 13.29
N VAL A 68 2.84 -0.21 12.71
CA VAL A 68 3.93 0.53 13.37
C VAL A 68 3.53 2.01 13.52
N GLU A 69 3.66 2.56 14.73
CA GLU A 69 3.41 3.97 14.98
C GLU A 69 4.64 4.79 14.54
N TRP A 70 4.47 5.55 13.46
CA TRP A 70 5.50 6.45 12.93
C TRP A 70 5.34 7.85 13.50
N LYS A 71 6.45 8.44 13.93
CA LYS A 71 6.53 9.83 14.39
C LYS A 71 7.45 10.62 13.46
N PRO A 72 7.13 11.87 13.10
CA PRO A 72 8.06 12.71 12.35
C PRO A 72 9.40 12.85 13.08
N VAL A 73 10.50 12.85 12.34
CA VAL A 73 11.81 13.18 12.89
C VAL A 73 11.95 14.70 12.99
N GLU A 74 12.38 15.16 14.16
CA GLU A 74 12.77 16.54 14.41
C GLU A 74 14.29 16.64 14.31
N LEU A 75 14.77 17.34 13.27
CA LEU A 75 16.20 17.61 13.07
C LEU A 75 16.49 19.10 13.18
N HIS A 76 17.71 19.42 13.57
CA HIS A 76 18.22 20.79 13.53
C HIS A 76 18.30 21.33 12.09
N GLY A 77 18.23 22.66 11.95
CA GLY A 77 18.32 23.36 10.68
C GLY A 77 16.98 23.60 9.99
N GLN A 78 17.01 24.03 8.73
CA GLN A 78 15.81 24.32 7.95
C GLN A 78 15.51 23.13 7.04
N GLY A 79 14.44 22.42 7.34
CA GLY A 79 13.92 21.38 6.45
C GLY A 79 13.44 21.94 5.10
N PRO A 80 13.18 21.08 4.11
CA PRO A 80 12.72 21.50 2.80
C PRO A 80 11.40 22.28 2.91
N LYS A 81 11.32 23.42 2.20
CA LYS A 81 10.15 24.33 2.22
C LYS A 81 8.87 23.68 1.71
N THR A 82 8.98 22.67 0.85
CA THR A 82 7.86 21.88 0.35
C THR A 82 8.14 20.39 0.57
N ARG A 83 7.21 19.72 1.25
CA ARG A 83 7.21 18.27 1.47
C ARG A 83 6.07 17.67 0.65
N HIS A 84 6.18 17.65 -0.68
CA HIS A 84 5.09 17.14 -1.52
C HIS A 84 4.85 15.64 -1.28
N CYS A 85 5.93 14.87 -1.27
CA CYS A 85 5.93 13.41 -1.15
C CYS A 85 7.14 12.93 -0.33
N SER A 86 7.90 13.85 0.26
CA SER A 86 9.09 13.52 1.03
C SER A 86 8.79 13.60 2.52
N SER A 87 9.12 12.54 3.25
CA SER A 87 9.01 12.49 4.70
C SER A 87 10.26 11.89 5.31
N LEU A 88 10.46 12.20 6.59
CA LEU A 88 11.48 11.61 7.43
C LEU A 88 10.79 11.27 8.75
N ASP A 89 10.56 9.99 8.95
CA ASP A 89 9.77 9.46 10.06
C ASP A 89 10.61 8.46 10.85
N ARG A 90 10.31 8.27 12.13
CA ARG A 90 10.93 7.30 13.01
C ARG A 90 9.91 6.44 13.73
N ALA A 91 10.32 5.23 14.08
CA ALA A 91 9.62 4.33 14.97
C ALA A 91 10.63 3.56 15.84
N VAL A 92 10.18 3.06 16.98
CA VAL A 92 11.00 2.23 17.88
C VAL A 92 10.31 0.89 18.10
N PHE A 93 10.90 -0.19 17.62
CA PHE A 93 10.41 -1.56 17.72
C PHE A 93 11.51 -2.55 17.34
N ASP A 94 11.36 -3.82 17.70
CA ASP A 94 12.25 -4.90 17.27
C ASP A 94 12.01 -5.20 15.79
N PHE A 95 12.86 -4.64 14.91
CA PHE A 95 12.60 -4.64 13.47
C PHE A 95 13.21 -5.85 12.78
N ASP A 96 14.38 -6.30 13.23
CA ASP A 96 15.05 -7.49 12.72
C ASP A 96 14.68 -8.78 13.45
N ASN A 97 13.84 -8.70 14.48
CA ASN A 97 13.38 -9.82 15.31
C ASN A 97 14.51 -10.47 16.14
N ASP A 98 15.50 -9.68 16.60
CA ASP A 98 16.59 -10.15 17.46
C ASP A 98 16.28 -10.10 18.97
N GLY A 99 15.10 -9.58 19.33
CA GLY A 99 14.63 -9.41 20.71
C GLY A 99 15.04 -8.09 21.36
N LYS A 100 15.73 -7.19 20.64
CA LYS A 100 16.09 -5.84 21.09
C LYS A 100 15.30 -4.81 20.29
N LEU A 101 15.08 -3.65 20.90
CA LEU A 101 14.43 -2.55 20.21
C LEU A 101 15.41 -1.84 19.30
N ASP A 102 14.96 -1.53 18.09
CA ASP A 102 15.67 -0.71 17.12
C ASP A 102 15.02 0.67 16.98
N LEU A 103 15.84 1.68 16.73
CA LEU A 103 15.40 2.92 16.12
C LEU A 103 15.40 2.73 14.60
N VAL A 104 14.21 2.76 14.01
CA VAL A 104 14.04 2.70 12.55
C VAL A 104 13.68 4.07 12.04
N VAL A 105 14.50 4.61 11.13
CA VAL A 105 14.25 5.87 10.45
C VAL A 105 13.88 5.58 9.00
N LYS A 106 12.70 6.02 8.57
CA LYS A 106 12.20 5.86 7.20
C LYS A 106 12.25 7.20 6.48
N THR A 107 12.84 7.20 5.28
CA THR A 107 12.77 8.32 4.36
C THR A 107 11.88 7.97 3.19
N THR A 108 10.87 8.78 2.93
CA THR A 108 10.13 8.75 1.65
C THR A 108 10.65 9.89 0.78
N PHE A 109 10.85 9.64 -0.52
CA PHE A 109 11.19 10.68 -1.51
C PHE A 109 10.45 10.46 -2.83
N CYS A 110 10.29 11.51 -3.63
CA CYS A 110 9.75 11.36 -4.99
C CYS A 110 10.82 10.86 -5.96
N MET A 111 10.60 9.69 -6.53
CA MET A 111 11.30 9.21 -7.71
C MET A 111 10.37 9.29 -8.91
N LYS A 112 10.67 10.18 -9.86
CA LYS A 112 9.87 10.41 -11.08
C LYS A 112 8.38 10.69 -10.77
N GLY A 113 8.11 11.36 -9.65
CA GLY A 113 6.75 11.72 -9.21
C GLY A 113 6.01 10.64 -8.40
N ALA A 114 6.60 9.46 -8.19
CA ALA A 114 6.07 8.43 -7.30
C ALA A 114 6.87 8.40 -5.99
N PRO A 115 6.22 8.16 -4.82
CA PRO A 115 6.93 7.94 -3.57
C PRO A 115 7.78 6.68 -3.63
N SER A 116 8.98 6.75 -3.05
CA SER A 116 9.88 5.62 -2.84
C SER A 116 10.46 5.71 -1.44
N ASP A 117 10.44 4.61 -0.73
CA ASP A 117 10.90 4.50 0.64
C ASP A 117 12.31 3.89 0.72
N SER A 118 13.08 4.42 1.65
CA SER A 118 14.31 3.82 2.19
C SER A 118 14.21 3.81 3.71
N PHE A 119 14.97 2.95 4.37
CA PHE A 119 15.05 2.96 5.83
C PHE A 119 16.48 2.72 6.33
N TYR A 120 16.73 3.18 7.55
CA TYR A 120 18.00 3.12 8.28
C TYR A 120 17.70 2.61 9.69
N VAL A 121 18.51 1.67 10.16
CA VAL A 121 18.28 0.96 11.43
C VAL A 121 19.48 1.21 12.34
N PHE A 122 19.16 1.47 13.61
CA PHE A 122 20.12 1.74 14.68
C PHE A 122 19.64 1.08 15.97
N PRO A 123 20.52 0.87 16.96
CA PRO A 123 20.09 0.62 18.33
C PRO A 123 19.09 1.67 18.82
N ALA A 124 18.08 1.28 19.60
CA ALA A 124 17.04 2.19 20.08
C ALA A 124 17.54 3.40 20.88
N ASP A 125 18.70 3.28 21.53
CA ASP A 125 19.36 4.32 22.33
C ASP A 125 20.38 5.16 21.53
N SER A 126 20.43 5.00 20.21
CA SER A 126 21.34 5.73 19.33
C SER A 126 21.07 7.24 19.32
N GLU A 127 22.13 8.03 19.50
CA GLU A 127 22.13 9.49 19.39
C GLU A 127 22.19 10.01 17.94
N VAL A 128 22.04 9.13 16.93
CA VAL A 128 22.23 9.50 15.51
C VAL A 128 21.36 10.69 15.08
N LEU A 129 20.15 10.82 15.64
CA LEU A 129 19.25 11.93 15.31
C LEU A 129 19.71 13.28 15.86
N GLU A 130 20.49 13.29 16.96
CA GLU A 130 21.11 14.50 17.52
C GLU A 130 22.33 14.93 16.70
N GLN A 131 22.99 13.97 16.07
CA GLN A 131 24.16 14.18 15.21
C GLN A 131 23.75 14.56 13.77
N THR A 132 22.50 14.29 13.39
CA THR A 132 21.96 14.53 12.04
C THR A 132 21.29 15.90 11.96
N SER A 133 21.43 16.58 10.82
CA SER A 133 20.71 17.82 10.53
C SER A 133 20.09 17.79 9.14
N TRP A 134 19.17 18.72 8.84
CA TRP A 134 18.64 18.84 7.49
C TRP A 134 19.70 19.16 6.43
N GLN A 135 20.83 19.72 6.83
CA GLN A 135 21.96 20.04 5.94
C GLN A 135 23.02 18.95 5.89
N ASP A 136 23.06 18.06 6.89
CA ASP A 136 24.00 16.94 6.97
C ASP A 136 23.28 15.66 7.40
N MET A 137 22.94 14.84 6.41
CA MET A 137 22.31 13.53 6.59
C MET A 137 23.35 12.40 6.66
N THR A 138 24.64 12.71 6.62
CA THR A 138 25.72 11.71 6.59
C THR A 138 25.65 10.72 7.76
N PRO A 139 25.40 11.16 9.03
CA PRO A 139 25.32 10.23 10.15
C PRO A 139 24.20 9.19 9.98
N LEU A 140 23.04 9.62 9.45
CA LEU A 140 21.93 8.72 9.16
C LEU A 140 22.30 7.70 8.07
N MET A 141 22.97 8.16 7.01
CA MET A 141 23.33 7.29 5.87
C MET A 141 24.54 6.40 6.14
N ALA A 142 25.27 6.61 7.24
CA ALA A 142 26.50 5.88 7.54
C ALA A 142 26.27 4.48 8.12
N THR A 143 25.06 4.16 8.59
CA THR A 143 24.77 2.81 9.10
C THR A 143 24.91 1.76 7.99
N PRO A 144 25.54 0.60 8.25
CA PRO A 144 25.49 -0.53 7.33
C PRO A 144 24.10 -1.19 7.32
N ASP A 145 23.30 -0.98 8.37
CA ASP A 145 21.96 -1.55 8.53
C ASP A 145 20.93 -0.62 7.89
N LYS A 146 20.89 -0.63 6.57
CA LYS A 146 19.97 0.18 5.78
C LYS A 146 19.52 -0.53 4.53
N PHE A 147 18.35 -0.12 4.07
CA PHE A 147 17.84 -0.44 2.76
C PHE A 147 17.62 0.87 2.01
N GLU A 148 18.47 1.12 1.03
CA GLU A 148 18.38 2.29 0.17
C GLU A 148 18.00 1.85 -1.24
N ARG A 149 16.83 2.28 -1.74
CA ARG A 149 16.50 2.04 -3.15
C ARG A 149 16.04 3.29 -3.86
N THR A 150 17.01 3.93 -4.49
CA THR A 150 16.87 5.02 -5.47
C THR A 150 16.66 4.47 -6.90
N GLY A 151 15.75 3.50 -7.05
CA GLY A 151 15.44 2.85 -8.33
C GLY A 151 16.24 1.56 -8.54
N GLY A 152 15.54 0.44 -8.66
CA GLY A 152 16.18 -0.86 -8.77
C GLY A 152 15.20 -1.98 -9.09
N ARG A 153 15.68 -3.23 -8.96
CA ARG A 153 14.89 -4.44 -9.20
C ARG A 153 15.03 -5.38 -8.01
N TYR A 154 13.91 -5.82 -7.42
CA TYR A 154 13.91 -6.87 -6.38
C TYR A 154 13.47 -8.18 -7.03
N PRO A 155 14.38 -9.12 -7.33
CA PRO A 155 13.99 -10.38 -7.98
C PRO A 155 13.10 -11.22 -7.07
N LEU A 156 12.02 -11.79 -7.61
CA LEU A 156 11.16 -12.74 -6.90
C LEU A 156 11.62 -14.17 -7.19
N SER A 157 12.81 -14.52 -6.74
CA SER A 157 13.47 -15.80 -7.06
C SER A 157 13.70 -16.72 -5.86
N SER A 158 13.47 -16.24 -4.64
CA SER A 158 13.74 -16.98 -3.40
C SER A 158 12.67 -18.04 -3.11
N LEU A 159 11.47 -17.89 -3.68
CA LEU A 159 10.33 -18.78 -3.47
C LEU A 159 9.78 -19.30 -4.80
N PRO A 160 9.25 -20.54 -4.84
CA PRO A 160 8.57 -21.04 -6.02
C PRO A 160 7.28 -20.25 -6.27
N ILE A 161 7.07 -19.84 -7.53
CA ILE A 161 5.87 -19.14 -7.96
C ILE A 161 4.92 -20.13 -8.66
N ALA A 162 3.62 -20.04 -8.35
CA ALA A 162 2.59 -20.85 -8.96
C ALA A 162 2.60 -20.73 -10.49
N ALA A 163 2.44 -21.86 -11.19
CA ALA A 163 2.63 -21.95 -12.64
C ALA A 163 1.77 -20.98 -13.47
N GLY A 164 0.59 -20.58 -12.99
CA GLY A 164 -0.30 -19.61 -13.65
C GLY A 164 0.07 -18.14 -13.42
N LEU A 165 0.99 -17.86 -12.49
CA LEU A 165 1.41 -16.51 -12.08
C LEU A 165 2.89 -16.25 -12.39
N ALA A 166 3.60 -17.30 -12.82
CA ALA A 166 5.00 -17.26 -13.18
C ALA A 166 5.21 -16.40 -14.43
N GLU A 167 5.77 -15.21 -14.24
CA GLU A 167 6.36 -14.44 -15.33
C GLU A 167 7.75 -14.99 -15.64
N LYS A 168 8.29 -14.67 -16.83
CA LYS A 168 9.66 -15.08 -17.20
C LYS A 168 10.69 -14.62 -16.17
N GLU A 169 10.44 -13.48 -15.54
CA GLU A 169 11.39 -12.76 -14.69
C GLU A 169 10.65 -11.86 -13.66
N PRO A 170 9.94 -12.46 -12.69
CA PRO A 170 9.12 -11.72 -11.74
C PRO A 170 10.00 -10.90 -10.80
N ALA A 171 9.64 -9.64 -10.60
CA ALA A 171 10.40 -8.70 -9.79
C ALA A 171 9.55 -7.51 -9.36
N LEU A 172 9.82 -6.96 -8.18
CA LEU A 172 9.45 -5.59 -7.88
C LEU A 172 10.32 -4.65 -8.72
N ARG A 173 9.73 -3.62 -9.31
CA ARG A 173 10.41 -2.67 -10.22
C ARG A 173 10.08 -1.22 -9.87
N ASP A 174 10.88 -0.31 -10.39
CA ASP A 174 10.68 1.15 -10.29
C ASP A 174 10.81 1.67 -8.84
N ALA A 175 9.78 2.33 -8.31
CA ALA A 175 9.74 2.86 -6.95
C ALA A 175 9.11 1.85 -5.99
N PHE A 176 9.58 1.85 -4.74
CA PHE A 176 9.15 0.90 -3.73
C PHE A 176 8.50 1.60 -2.56
N MET A 177 7.34 1.10 -2.15
CA MET A 177 6.76 1.43 -0.86
C MET A 177 7.17 0.36 0.14
N VAL A 178 7.60 0.79 1.32
CA VAL A 178 8.00 -0.08 2.43
C VAL A 178 7.00 0.11 3.56
N HIS A 179 6.27 -0.96 3.89
CA HIS A 179 5.28 -0.93 4.96
C HIS A 179 5.61 -1.99 6.03
N PRO A 180 6.32 -1.61 7.12
CA PRO A 180 6.52 -2.48 8.25
C PRO A 180 5.22 -2.71 9.03
N PHE A 181 5.03 -3.94 9.48
CA PHE A 181 3.89 -4.34 10.32
C PHE A 181 4.29 -5.44 11.29
N ILE A 182 3.54 -5.60 12.37
CA ILE A 182 3.75 -6.64 13.36
C ILE A 182 2.61 -7.66 13.26
N LEU A 183 2.97 -8.93 13.11
CA LEU A 183 2.05 -10.07 13.10
C LEU A 183 2.61 -11.15 14.04
N ASP A 184 1.80 -11.64 14.96
CA ASP A 184 2.21 -12.63 15.97
C ASP A 184 3.51 -12.25 16.71
N GLN A 185 3.58 -10.96 17.11
CA GLN A 185 4.73 -10.35 17.81
C GLN A 185 6.04 -10.29 17.01
N LYS A 186 6.00 -10.60 15.71
CA LYS A 186 7.16 -10.50 14.81
C LYS A 186 6.99 -9.36 13.84
N ALA A 187 8.06 -8.64 13.57
CA ALA A 187 8.12 -7.61 12.55
C ALA A 187 8.30 -8.24 11.16
N TYR A 188 7.48 -7.76 10.23
CA TYR A 188 7.54 -8.06 8.81
C TYR A 188 7.52 -6.76 8.02
N ILE A 189 7.96 -6.85 6.78
CA ILE A 189 7.92 -5.75 5.82
C ILE A 189 7.12 -6.21 4.60
N ALA A 190 6.17 -5.36 4.18
CA ALA A 190 5.65 -5.41 2.83
C ALA A 190 6.41 -4.45 1.92
N LEU A 191 7.04 -5.00 0.89
CA LEU A 191 7.70 -4.26 -0.19
C LEU A 191 6.79 -4.30 -1.42
N THR A 192 6.27 -3.15 -1.85
CA THR A 192 5.33 -3.06 -2.97
C THR A 192 5.91 -2.18 -4.07
N ASP A 193 5.83 -2.64 -5.32
CA ASP A 193 6.19 -1.79 -6.46
C ASP A 193 5.17 -0.65 -6.66
N SER A 194 5.58 0.42 -7.34
CA SER A 194 4.71 1.58 -7.59
C SER A 194 3.45 1.29 -8.38
N ARG A 195 3.37 0.13 -9.05
CA ARG A 195 2.20 -0.31 -9.82
C ARG A 195 1.24 -1.14 -8.96
N GLY A 196 1.64 -1.50 -7.74
CA GLY A 196 0.92 -2.44 -6.89
C GLY A 196 0.76 -3.82 -7.52
N THR A 197 1.60 -4.18 -8.50
CA THR A 197 1.47 -5.47 -9.20
C THR A 197 1.99 -6.60 -8.32
N TRP A 198 3.13 -6.37 -7.68
CA TRP A 198 3.76 -7.32 -6.80
C TRP A 198 3.97 -6.71 -5.41
N THR A 199 3.72 -7.54 -4.39
CA THR A 199 4.10 -7.26 -3.01
C THR A 199 4.89 -8.43 -2.46
N VAL A 200 6.06 -8.15 -1.88
CA VAL A 200 6.86 -9.13 -1.14
C VAL A 200 6.62 -8.93 0.34
N ILE A 201 6.28 -10.00 1.04
CA ILE A 201 6.29 -10.04 2.50
C ILE A 201 7.60 -10.68 2.91
N ALA A 202 8.42 -9.97 3.67
CA ALA A 202 9.72 -10.47 4.13
C ALA A 202 9.96 -10.13 5.59
N LYS A 203 10.87 -10.87 6.23
CA LYS A 203 11.52 -10.42 7.46
C LYS A 203 12.77 -9.64 7.09
N TYR A 204 12.99 -8.54 7.79
CA TYR A 204 14.28 -7.87 7.75
C TYR A 204 15.30 -8.68 8.55
N LEU A 205 16.51 -8.82 8.03
CA LEU A 205 17.61 -9.45 8.77
C LEU A 205 18.61 -8.37 9.22
N ARG A 206 19.40 -7.82 8.30
CA ARG A 206 20.34 -6.70 8.53
C ARG A 206 20.79 -6.16 7.18
N GLY A 207 21.30 -4.93 7.10
CA GLY A 207 21.71 -4.31 5.85
C GLY A 207 20.67 -4.41 4.74
N GLU A 208 21.06 -4.95 3.58
CA GLU A 208 20.17 -5.22 2.44
C GLU A 208 19.58 -6.65 2.44
N GLN A 209 19.69 -7.38 3.55
CA GLN A 209 19.29 -8.79 3.62
C GLN A 209 17.85 -8.93 4.12
N PHE A 210 17.08 -9.72 3.36
CA PHE A 210 15.69 -10.03 3.65
C PHE A 210 15.46 -11.53 3.56
N GLU A 211 14.55 -12.02 4.38
CA GLU A 211 14.03 -13.38 4.29
C GLU A 211 12.61 -13.35 3.71
N ASP A 212 12.48 -13.58 2.39
CA ASP A 212 11.17 -13.64 1.73
C ASP A 212 10.28 -14.70 2.37
N GLN A 213 9.04 -14.33 2.69
CA GLN A 213 8.01 -15.20 3.24
C GLN A 213 6.92 -15.47 2.23
N CYS A 214 6.44 -14.43 1.54
CA CYS A 214 5.34 -14.51 0.58
C CYS A 214 5.58 -13.59 -0.62
N TYR A 215 5.13 -14.05 -1.78
CA TYR A 215 4.92 -13.23 -2.96
C TYR A 215 3.43 -13.10 -3.20
N LEU A 216 2.94 -11.87 -3.20
CA LEU A 216 1.54 -11.53 -3.45
C LEU A 216 1.44 -10.79 -4.79
N LYS A 217 0.42 -11.13 -5.56
CA LYS A 217 0.13 -10.48 -6.84
C LYS A 217 -1.19 -9.74 -6.76
N GLY A 218 -1.17 -8.44 -7.04
CA GLY A 218 -2.37 -7.64 -7.15
C GLY A 218 -3.11 -7.90 -8.47
N GLY A 219 -4.44 -7.95 -8.42
CA GLY A 219 -5.28 -7.93 -9.60
C GLY A 219 -5.08 -6.65 -10.43
N LYS A 220 -5.23 -6.75 -11.75
CA LYS A 220 -5.22 -5.56 -12.62
C LYS A 220 -6.41 -4.67 -12.23
N LYS A 221 -6.13 -3.43 -11.84
CA LYS A 221 -7.14 -2.37 -11.76
C LYS A 221 -7.64 -2.00 -13.15
#